data_AF-M5B1E9-F1
#
_entry.id   AF-M5B1E9-F1
#
_cell.length_a   1.000
_cell.length_b   1.000
_cell.length_c   1.000
_cell.angle_alpha   90.00
_cell.angle_beta   90.00
_cell.angle_gamma   90.00
#
_symmetry.space_group_name_H-M   'P 1'
#
loop_
_entity.id
_entity.type
_entity.pdbx_description
1 polymer ?
#
loop_
_entity_poly.entity_id
_entity_poly.type
_entity_poly.pdbx_seq_one_letter_code
_entity_poly.pdbx_strand_id
1 'polypeptide(L)'
;MALHENNRVFCKKTELFSDSFYGTITKIYEHAALVKVEPNQLTKKETDKIDSFGDLVVIRLSELQLVDEAGNPLKEPAEELEAAE
;
A
#
# COMPACT_ATOMS: atom_id res chain seq x y z
N MET A 1 -4.71 -12.49 -1.83
CA MET A 1 -5.92 -11.61 -1.94
C MET A 1 -5.75 -10.64 -3.11
N ALA A 2 -6.82 -10.32 -3.85
CA ALA A 2 -6.78 -9.24 -4.85
C ALA A 2 -6.94 -7.89 -4.15
N LEU A 3 -6.04 -6.95 -4.43
CA LEU A 3 -6.21 -5.55 -4.03
C LEU A 3 -7.31 -4.93 -4.89
N HIS A 4 -8.15 -4.07 -4.30
CA HIS A 4 -9.21 -3.34 -5.00
C HIS A 4 -9.13 -1.83 -4.75
N GLU A 5 -9.76 -1.07 -5.64
CA GLU A 5 -9.94 0.37 -5.45
C GLU A 5 -10.72 0.64 -4.16
N ASN A 6 -10.37 1.71 -3.46
CA ASN A 6 -10.83 2.09 -2.12
C ASN A 6 -10.33 1.21 -0.96
N ASN A 7 -9.49 0.20 -1.21
CA ASN A 7 -8.84 -0.50 -0.10
C ASN A 7 -7.80 0.39 0.57
N ARG A 8 -7.81 0.39 1.91
CA ARG A 8 -6.71 0.94 2.70
C ARG A 8 -5.56 -0.06 2.72
N VAL A 9 -4.38 0.45 2.43
CA VAL A 9 -3.15 -0.32 2.32
C VAL A 9 -2.04 0.35 3.11
N PHE A 10 -1.13 -0.48 3.60
CA PHE A 10 0.11 -0.08 4.21
C PHE A 10 1.25 -0.37 3.23
N CYS A 11 2.00 0.66 2.90
CA CYS A 11 3.24 0.52 2.15
C CYS A 11 4.38 0.39 3.14
N LYS A 12 5.11 -0.74 3.06
CA LYS A 12 6.35 -0.91 3.81
C LYS A 12 7.42 0.03 3.26
N LYS A 13 8.48 0.24 4.05
CA LYS A 13 9.67 0.98 3.62
C LYS A 13 10.25 0.31 2.36
N THR A 14 10.44 1.09 1.31
CA THR A 14 11.01 0.63 0.03
C THR A 14 12.25 1.43 -0.30
N GLU A 15 12.92 1.13 -1.42
CA GLU A 15 14.01 1.99 -1.90
C GLU A 15 13.55 3.40 -2.31
N LEU A 16 12.27 3.56 -2.62
CA LEU A 16 11.65 4.83 -3.00
C LEU A 16 11.18 5.65 -1.79
N PHE A 17 10.83 4.98 -0.68
CA PHE A 17 10.27 5.59 0.52
C PHE A 17 11.11 5.22 1.74
N SER A 18 11.70 6.21 2.39
CA SER A 18 12.54 6.00 3.57
C SER A 18 11.74 5.63 4.81
N ASP A 19 10.44 5.95 4.78
CA ASP A 19 9.46 5.62 5.81
C ASP A 19 8.30 4.77 5.25
N SER A 20 7.58 4.12 6.16
CA SER A 20 6.36 3.38 5.82
C SER A 20 5.15 4.29 5.95
N PHE A 21 4.17 4.15 5.07
CA PHE A 21 3.00 5.03 5.08
C PHE A 21 1.72 4.25 4.83
N TYR A 22 0.63 4.81 5.34
CA TYR A 22 -0.71 4.35 5.04
C TYR A 22 -1.31 5.16 3.89
N GLY A 23 -2.11 4.48 3.08
CA GLY A 23 -2.82 5.13 2.00
C GLY A 23 -4.00 4.32 1.51
N THR A 24 -4.78 4.91 0.60
CA THR A 24 -5.95 4.28 0.00
C THR A 24 -5.73 4.09 -1.49
N ILE A 25 -5.99 2.88 -2.00
CA ILE A 25 -5.91 2.63 -3.44
C ILE A 25 -6.98 3.45 -4.15
N THR A 26 -6.55 4.29 -5.07
CA THR A 26 -7.43 5.09 -5.94
C THR A 26 -7.58 4.47 -7.32
N LYS A 27 -6.57 3.72 -7.78
CA LYS A 27 -6.60 3.03 -9.07
C LYS A 27 -5.65 1.84 -9.06
N ILE A 28 -5.99 0.78 -9.78
CA ILE A 28 -5.15 -0.41 -9.93
C ILE A 28 -4.72 -0.57 -11.39
N TYR A 29 -3.46 -0.91 -11.58
CA TYR A 29 -2.81 -1.27 -12.82
C TYR A 29 -2.35 -2.74 -12.73
N GLU A 30 -1.91 -3.29 -13.86
CA GLU A 30 -1.54 -4.71 -13.99
C GLU A 30 -0.53 -5.19 -12.93
N HIS A 31 0.44 -4.35 -12.54
CA HIS A 31 1.46 -4.67 -11.53
C HIS A 31 1.66 -3.60 -10.44
N ALA A 32 0.85 -2.54 -10.48
CA ALA A 32 0.99 -1.39 -9.58
C ALA A 32 -0.37 -0.85 -9.17
N ALA A 33 -0.43 -0.10 -8.08
CA ALA A 33 -1.60 0.66 -7.68
C ALA A 33 -1.23 2.11 -7.44
N LEU A 34 -2.13 3.01 -7.81
CA LEU A 34 -2.12 4.40 -7.40
C LEU A 34 -2.71 4.47 -6.00
N VAL A 35 -1.88 4.83 -5.03
CA VAL A 35 -2.24 4.93 -3.61
C VAL A 35 -2.25 6.40 -3.23
N LYS A 36 -3.36 6.86 -2.66
CA LYS A 36 -3.45 8.17 -2.02
C LYS A 36 -2.95 8.06 -0.59
N VAL A 37 -1.81 8.66 -0.31
CA VAL A 37 -1.18 8.68 1.00
C VAL A 37 -2.00 9.54 1.95
N GLU A 38 -2.10 9.11 3.21
CA GLU A 38 -2.73 9.93 4.24
C GLU A 38 -1.84 11.15 4.57
N PRO A 39 -2.45 12.34 4.82
CA PRO A 39 -1.71 13.57 5.06
C PRO A 39 -0.80 13.45 6.29
N ASN A 40 0.34 14.15 6.27
CA ASN A 40 1.37 14.17 7.32
C ASN A 40 2.12 12.84 7.56
N GLN A 41 1.96 11.84 6.69
CA GLN A 41 2.71 10.57 6.78
C GLN A 41 4.07 10.62 6.08
N LEU A 42 4.18 11.37 4.98
CA LEU A 42 5.44 11.52 4.23
C LEU A 42 6.08 12.86 4.52
N THR A 43 7.41 12.87 4.65
CA THR A 43 8.16 14.12 4.80
C THR A 43 8.29 14.83 3.46
N LYS A 44 8.29 16.17 3.46
CA LYS A 44 8.42 17.00 2.24
C LYS A 44 9.60 16.62 1.32
N LYS A 45 10.65 16.01 1.87
CA LYS A 45 11.82 15.54 1.11
C LYS A 45 11.56 14.30 0.28
N GLU A 46 10.58 13.47 0.67
CA GLU A 46 10.22 12.26 -0.06
C GLU A 46 9.27 12.58 -1.20
N THR A 47 8.31 13.50 -0.98
CA THR A 47 7.39 14.00 -2.02
C THR A 47 8.07 14.72 -3.18
N ASP A 48 9.34 15.15 -3.03
CA ASP A 48 10.13 15.85 -4.05
C ASP A 48 10.82 14.89 -5.05
N LYS A 49 11.06 13.63 -4.66
CA LYS A 49 11.74 12.61 -5.49
C LYS A 49 10.81 11.81 -6.40
N ILE A 50 9.52 11.91 -6.14
CA ILE A 50 8.44 11.28 -6.87
C ILE A 50 7.73 12.40 -7.61
N ASP A 51 7.34 12.15 -8.86
CA ASP A 51 6.44 13.01 -9.64
C ASP A 51 5.07 13.00 -8.92
N SER A 52 5.01 13.68 -7.77
CA SER A 52 3.92 13.61 -6.82
C SER A 52 2.84 14.54 -7.31
N PHE A 53 1.94 14.00 -8.13
CA PHE A 53 0.61 14.54 -8.29
C PHE A 53 -0.09 14.47 -6.92
N GLY A 54 0.09 15.49 -6.08
CA GLY A 54 -0.64 15.74 -4.83
C GLY A 54 -1.09 14.49 -4.05
N ASP A 55 -0.30 14.06 -3.06
CA ASP A 55 -0.62 12.95 -2.16
C ASP A 55 -0.84 11.57 -2.85
N LEU A 56 -0.76 11.45 -4.18
CA LEU A 56 -0.90 10.20 -4.91
C LEU A 56 0.47 9.63 -5.28
N VAL A 57 0.70 8.36 -4.95
CA VAL A 57 1.94 7.63 -5.24
C VAL A 57 1.64 6.33 -5.96
N VAL A 58 2.47 5.97 -6.95
CA VAL A 58 2.35 4.69 -7.65
C VAL A 58 3.28 3.68 -6.98
N ILE A 59 2.71 2.59 -6.46
CA ILE A 59 3.43 1.54 -5.74
C ILE A 59 3.15 0.19 -6.39
N ARG A 60 4.15 -0.70 -6.41
CA ARG A 60 3.94 -2.08 -6.89
C ARG A 60 2.98 -2.81 -5.96
N LEU A 61 2.08 -3.63 -6.52
CA LEU A 61 1.12 -4.40 -5.72
C LEU A 61 1.82 -5.30 -4.68
N SER A 62 3.00 -5.82 -5.01
CA SER A 62 3.82 -6.65 -4.12
C SER A 62 4.31 -5.93 -2.85
N GLU A 63 4.43 -4.60 -2.89
CA GLU A 63 4.90 -3.79 -1.77
C GLU A 63 3.74 -3.25 -0.89
N LEU A 64 2.50 -3.50 -1.31
CA LEU A 64 1.29 -3.08 -0.62
C LEU A 64 0.73 -4.21 0.23
N GLN A 65 0.47 -3.89 1.50
CA GLN A 65 -0.16 -4.80 2.44
C GLN A 65 -1.56 -4.28 2.76
N LEU A 66 -2.58 -5.12 2.59
CA LEU A 66 -3.95 -4.75 2.95
C LEU A 66 -4.06 -4.56 4.48
N VAL A 67 -4.73 -3.49 4.91
CA VAL A 67 -4.95 -3.19 6.33
C VAL A 67 -6.41 -2.90 6.60
N ASP A 68 -6.84 -3.14 7.83
CA ASP A 68 -8.18 -2.78 8.29
C ASP A 68 -8.26 -1.29 8.68
N GLU A 69 -9.44 -0.84 9.09
CA GLU A 69 -9.68 0.55 9.52
C GLU A 69 -8.87 0.94 10.75
N ALA A 70 -8.55 0.00 11.64
CA ALA A 70 -7.64 0.21 12.77
C ALA A 70 -6.16 0.12 12.38
N GLY A 71 -5.83 -0.11 11.10
CA GLY A 71 -4.47 -0.14 10.59
C GLY A 71 -3.71 -1.43 10.91
N ASN A 72 -4.41 -2.47 11.38
CA ASN A 72 -3.78 -3.77 11.54
C ASN A 72 -3.61 -4.40 10.15
N PRO A 73 -2.51 -5.12 9.91
CA PRO A 73 -2.42 -5.98 8.74
C PRO A 73 -3.63 -6.91 8.74
N LEU A 74 -4.43 -6.83 7.68
CA LEU A 74 -5.33 -7.91 7.32
C LEU A 74 -4.43 -9.03 6.84
N LYS A 75 -3.91 -9.78 7.84
CA LYS A 75 -3.08 -10.96 7.60
C LYS A 75 -3.87 -11.82 6.64
N GLU A 76 -3.20 -12.28 5.59
CA GLU A 76 -3.70 -13.40 4.81
C GLU A 76 -4.22 -14.46 5.81
N PRO A 77 -5.36 -15.13 5.56
CA PRO A 77 -5.46 -16.48 6.08
C PRO A 77 -4.19 -17.16 5.55
N ALA A 78 -3.30 -17.55 6.46
CA ALA A 78 -2.16 -18.35 6.07
C ALA A 78 -2.72 -19.47 5.18
N GLU A 79 -2.16 -19.62 3.98
CA GLU A 79 -2.31 -20.85 3.24
C GLU A 79 -1.61 -21.95 4.06
N GLU A 80 -2.27 -22.38 5.13
CA GLU A 80 -2.22 -23.73 5.69
C GLU A 80 -3.60 -24.35 5.40
N LEU A 81 -3.95 -24.38 4.11
CA LEU A 81 -4.76 -25.48 3.59
C LEU A 81 -3.81 -26.61 3.22
N GLU A 82 -3.14 -27.20 4.23
CA GLU A 82 -2.88 -28.63 4.15
C GLU A 82 -4.23 -29.33 4.35
N ALA A 83 -4.93 -29.49 3.23
CA ALA A 83 -6.08 -30.36 3.15
C ALA A 83 -5.63 -31.84 3.20
N ALA A 84 -6.39 -32.62 3.98
CA ALA A 84 -6.43 -34.09 4.06
C ALA A 84 -5.25 -34.75 4.83
N GLU A 85 -5.47 -35.64 5.78
CA GLU A 85 -6.43 -36.76 5.88
C GLU A 85 -6.77 -37.09 7.36
#